data_AF-A0A1B6J1G7-F1
#
_entry.id   AF-A0A1B6J1G7-F1
#
_cell.length_a   1.000
_cell.length_b   1.000
_cell.length_c   1.000
_cell.angle_alpha   90.00
_cell.angle_beta   90.00
_cell.angle_gamma   90.00
#
_symmetry.space_group_name_H-M   'P 1'
#
loop_
_entity.id
_entity.type
_entity.pdbx_description
1 polymer ?
#
loop_
_entity_poly.entity_id
_entity_poly.type
_entity_poly.pdbx_seq_one_letter_code
_entity_poly.pdbx_strand_id
1 'polypeptide(L)'
;RTCSKLNNFRAMEASKYFILLTMCAPILGLPPSNNSSEINCENSGDCSSGKVCVNFKCGDPCHGGCGPNTICLTVDKVSMCACKPGFTGYPFNGCYPEECRMDSDCPEERECRNKRCEDVCKNACGLNTHCKAINHYPVCSCSPEHVWNPFLGCQVQKAKDCTEDSDCLSNRTCINYECVDPCDSVCGNNTICTVENHTIACACKPGFIGNPFQNCVSQVIKECTMDEDCPSNHTCNNGVCAETCNAICGLNTICIIKNNHAACSCKPGFVGNPFMECVDQSTIELQKKYYIGKEKVTWTTAIERCRSKDMYFASITCPSEQNDIKRACNESGISGLVWVSGSDLGSAGEYVWNSTGKGFTYTNWKSGEPEVSDAYPCVALHTLDYKWQTRACRIGRYYACEYFRS
;
A
#
# COMPACT_ATOMS: atom_id res chain seq x y z
N ARG A 1 1.77 15.12 22.74
CA ARG A 1 1.84 15.33 24.21
C ARG A 1 0.50 15.88 24.66
N THR A 2 -0.12 15.13 25.53
CA THR A 2 -1.47 15.23 26.09
C THR A 2 -1.58 16.31 27.17
N CYS A 3 -2.76 16.92 27.31
CA CYS A 3 -3.33 17.46 28.56
C CYS A 3 -4.85 17.58 28.28
N SER A 4 -5.80 16.77 28.80
CA SER A 4 -6.13 16.43 30.21
C SER A 4 -6.29 17.70 31.06
N LYS A 5 -7.37 17.98 31.79
CA LYS A 5 -8.53 17.17 32.26
C LYS A 5 -9.49 18.11 33.03
N LEU A 6 -10.79 17.77 33.05
CA LEU A 6 -11.77 17.88 34.17
C LEU A 6 -12.20 19.32 34.62
N ASN A 7 -13.48 19.65 34.83
CA ASN A 7 -14.39 18.99 35.76
C ASN A 7 -15.84 19.52 35.66
N ASN A 8 -16.77 18.66 36.10
CA ASN A 8 -18.19 18.87 36.40
C ASN A 8 -18.49 20.11 37.26
N PHE A 9 -19.69 20.69 37.10
CA PHE A 9 -20.61 21.01 38.22
C PHE A 9 -22.02 21.36 37.69
N ARG A 10 -23.05 20.73 38.28
CA ARG A 10 -24.48 20.98 38.08
C ARG A 10 -25.05 21.37 39.45
N ALA A 11 -25.95 22.36 39.47
CA ALA A 11 -26.79 22.85 40.59
C ALA A 11 -26.03 23.60 41.71
N MET A 12 -26.48 24.71 42.32
CA MET A 12 -27.83 25.19 42.64
C MET A 12 -27.78 26.72 42.93
N GLU A 13 -28.96 27.35 42.84
CA GLU A 13 -29.42 28.55 43.58
C GLU A 13 -28.74 29.93 43.39
N ALA A 14 -29.43 30.79 42.64
CA ALA A 14 -29.39 32.25 42.84
C ALA A 14 -30.82 32.81 42.90
N SER A 15 -31.58 32.41 43.93
CA SER A 15 -32.76 33.13 44.39
C SER A 15 -32.42 33.81 45.71
N LYS A 16 -31.90 35.03 45.63
CA LYS A 16 -31.85 36.06 46.69
C LYS A 16 -30.94 37.17 46.20
N TYR A 17 -31.53 38.28 45.78
CA TYR A 17 -31.02 39.67 45.86
C TYR A 17 -31.73 40.50 44.80
N PHE A 18 -32.98 40.89 45.07
CA PHE A 18 -33.59 42.10 44.48
C PHE A 18 -34.68 42.59 45.44
N ILE A 19 -34.24 43.27 46.50
CA ILE A 19 -35.10 44.17 47.29
C ILE A 19 -34.31 45.47 47.43
N LEU A 20 -35.03 46.59 47.32
CA LEU A 20 -34.68 47.97 47.68
C LEU A 20 -33.92 48.81 46.64
N LEU A 21 -34.65 49.61 45.86
CA LEU A 21 -34.81 51.07 46.08
C LEU A 21 -35.44 51.75 44.85
N THR A 22 -36.75 52.00 44.93
CA THR A 22 -37.43 52.98 44.08
C THR A 22 -38.36 53.82 44.96
N MET A 23 -37.88 54.95 45.48
CA MET A 23 -38.74 56.09 45.79
C MET A 23 -37.99 57.40 45.59
N CYS A 24 -38.72 58.37 45.02
CA CYS A 24 -38.41 59.78 44.80
C CYS A 24 -37.58 60.15 43.55
N ALA A 25 -38.31 60.41 42.47
CA ALA A 25 -37.98 61.49 41.53
C ALA A 25 -38.43 62.84 42.09
N PRO A 26 -37.68 63.94 41.91
CA PRO A 26 -38.23 65.28 41.86
C PRO A 26 -38.33 65.77 40.41
N ILE A 27 -39.41 66.50 40.16
CA ILE A 27 -39.79 67.14 38.90
C ILE A 27 -39.14 68.53 38.81
N LEU A 28 -38.33 68.76 37.78
CA LEU A 28 -37.99 70.05 37.14
C LEU A 28 -37.78 69.66 35.66
N GLY A 29 -38.44 70.16 34.63
CA GLY A 29 -39.04 71.46 34.37
C GLY A 29 -38.45 71.96 33.05
N LEU A 30 -39.28 72.02 31.99
CA LEU A 30 -39.21 72.79 30.73
C LEU A 30 -39.28 71.98 29.41
N PRO A 31 -39.91 72.57 28.34
CA PRO A 31 -40.69 71.84 27.35
C PRO A 31 -40.08 71.95 25.92
N PRO A 32 -40.88 71.70 24.86
CA PRO A 32 -40.76 70.54 23.98
C PRO A 32 -39.80 70.78 22.80
N SER A 33 -38.84 69.89 22.58
CA SER A 33 -38.22 69.77 21.25
C SER A 33 -39.03 68.79 20.43
N ASN A 34 -39.98 69.37 19.69
CA ASN A 34 -40.68 68.74 18.60
C ASN A 34 -39.66 68.24 17.56
N ASN A 35 -39.46 66.93 17.44
CA ASN A 35 -39.29 66.33 16.12
C ASN A 35 -39.48 64.81 16.19
N SER A 36 -40.53 64.35 15.54
CA SER A 36 -40.66 62.98 15.06
C SER A 36 -39.49 62.66 14.14
N SER A 37 -38.53 61.87 14.61
CA SER A 37 -37.59 61.17 13.75
C SER A 37 -37.71 59.69 14.07
N GLU A 38 -38.49 58.98 13.26
CA GLU A 38 -38.22 57.58 12.99
C GLU A 38 -36.73 57.50 12.64
N ILE A 39 -35.93 56.94 13.54
CA ILE A 39 -34.49 56.77 13.30
C ILE A 39 -34.38 55.69 12.24
N ASN A 40 -34.29 56.14 11.00
CA ASN A 40 -33.92 55.29 9.91
C ASN A 40 -32.47 54.88 10.13
N CYS A 41 -32.23 53.58 10.18
CA CYS A 41 -30.90 53.01 10.37
C CYS A 41 -30.47 52.32 9.08
N GLU A 42 -29.16 52.34 8.80
CA GLU A 42 -28.56 51.55 7.72
C GLU A 42 -27.83 50.33 8.30
N ASN A 43 -27.34 50.45 9.53
CA ASN A 43 -26.69 49.37 10.25
C ASN A 43 -27.14 49.32 11.72
N SER A 44 -26.96 48.17 12.38
CA SER A 44 -27.33 48.01 13.80
C SER A 44 -26.48 48.84 14.76
N GLY A 45 -25.36 49.42 14.30
CA GLY A 45 -24.52 50.36 15.05
C GLY A 45 -25.17 51.72 15.26
N ASP A 46 -25.99 52.15 14.29
CA ASP A 46 -26.75 53.41 14.32
C ASP A 46 -27.82 53.44 15.42
N CYS A 47 -28.22 52.26 15.91
CA CYS A 47 -29.23 52.10 16.94
C CYS A 47 -28.64 52.17 18.36
N SER A 48 -29.36 52.86 19.25
CA SER A 48 -29.05 52.96 20.69
C SER A 48 -28.87 51.58 21.35
N SER A 49 -28.18 51.54 22.49
CA SER A 49 -27.84 50.30 23.21
C SER A 49 -29.04 49.37 23.36
N GLY A 50 -28.91 48.14 22.86
CA GLY A 50 -29.95 47.09 22.91
C GLY A 50 -30.94 47.07 21.72
N LYS A 51 -30.80 47.94 20.72
CA LYS A 51 -31.63 47.90 19.49
C LYS A 51 -30.83 47.49 18.25
N VAL A 52 -31.53 46.91 17.27
CA VAL A 52 -30.98 46.49 15.98
C VAL A 52 -31.73 47.13 14.83
N CYS A 53 -31.05 47.25 13.69
CA CYS A 53 -31.69 47.75 12.50
C CYS A 53 -32.45 46.64 11.77
N VAL A 54 -33.78 46.75 11.70
CA VAL A 54 -34.65 45.82 10.96
C VAL A 54 -35.59 46.64 10.08
N ASN A 55 -35.58 46.37 8.77
CA ASN A 55 -36.36 47.12 7.77
C ASN A 55 -36.19 48.65 7.88
N PHE A 56 -34.93 49.09 7.97
CA PHE A 56 -34.52 50.48 8.11
C PHE A 56 -35.07 51.18 9.36
N LYS A 57 -35.55 50.44 10.37
CA LYS A 57 -36.00 51.01 11.64
C LYS A 57 -35.29 50.34 12.81
N CYS A 58 -34.85 51.13 13.78
CA CYS A 58 -34.27 50.60 15.00
C CYS A 58 -35.35 49.90 15.84
N GLY A 59 -35.33 48.57 15.85
CA GLY A 59 -36.25 47.69 16.56
C GLY A 59 -35.59 46.93 17.70
N ASP A 60 -36.42 46.34 18.56
CA ASP A 60 -35.97 45.37 19.56
C ASP A 60 -35.67 44.03 18.84
N PRO A 61 -34.47 43.44 19.01
CA PRO A 61 -34.15 42.11 18.48
C PRO A 61 -35.17 41.03 18.85
N CYS A 62 -35.86 41.19 19.98
CA CYS A 62 -36.86 40.25 20.46
C CYS A 62 -38.19 40.30 19.70
N HIS A 63 -38.48 41.37 18.94
CA HIS A 63 -39.68 41.43 18.13
C HIS A 63 -39.54 40.55 16.89
N GLY A 64 -40.10 39.34 16.96
CA GLY A 64 -40.08 38.34 15.88
C GLY A 64 -38.83 37.46 15.83
N GLY A 65 -37.84 37.68 16.72
CA GLY A 65 -36.61 36.89 16.80
C GLY A 65 -36.74 35.55 17.53
N CYS A 66 -37.76 35.39 18.39
CA CYS A 66 -38.02 34.15 19.12
C CYS A 66 -39.38 33.56 18.77
N GLY A 67 -39.49 32.24 18.80
CA GLY A 67 -40.75 31.54 18.59
C GLY A 67 -41.70 31.62 19.80
N PRO A 68 -42.94 31.12 19.68
CA PRO A 68 -43.94 31.19 20.75
C PRO A 68 -43.51 30.47 22.04
N ASN A 69 -44.11 30.86 23.18
CA ASN A 69 -43.85 30.33 24.52
C ASN A 69 -42.38 30.42 25.00
N THR A 70 -41.67 31.45 24.55
CA THR A 70 -40.31 31.77 24.99
C THR A 70 -40.26 33.01 25.88
N ILE A 71 -39.14 33.15 26.57
CA ILE A 71 -38.63 34.38 27.15
C ILE A 71 -37.51 34.86 26.22
N CYS A 72 -37.59 36.10 25.77
CA CYS A 72 -36.53 36.73 24.97
C CYS A 72 -35.77 37.75 25.81
N LEU A 73 -34.45 37.69 25.75
CA LEU A 73 -33.56 38.68 26.34
C LEU A 73 -32.64 39.24 25.26
N THR A 74 -32.48 40.55 25.23
CA THR A 74 -31.53 41.19 24.33
C THR A 74 -30.16 41.28 25.00
N VAL A 75 -29.17 40.58 24.44
CA VAL A 75 -27.77 40.59 24.89
C VAL A 75 -26.90 40.99 23.71
N ASP A 76 -26.13 42.07 23.86
CA ASP A 76 -25.25 42.61 22.81
C ASP A 76 -25.92 42.77 21.43
N LYS A 77 -27.14 43.33 21.42
CA LYS A 77 -27.96 43.54 20.21
C LYS A 77 -28.38 42.22 19.51
N VAL A 78 -28.37 41.08 20.20
CA VAL A 78 -28.86 39.78 19.71
C VAL A 78 -30.01 39.28 20.57
N SER A 79 -31.01 38.63 19.96
CA SER A 79 -32.08 37.94 20.66
C SER A 79 -31.59 36.62 21.24
N MET A 80 -31.54 36.51 22.57
CA MET A 80 -31.36 35.25 23.29
C MET A 80 -32.72 34.70 23.69
N CYS A 81 -33.11 33.58 23.10
CA CYS A 81 -34.40 32.93 23.34
C CYS A 81 -34.25 31.74 24.29
N ALA A 82 -35.09 31.66 25.31
CA ALA A 82 -35.20 30.51 26.21
C ALA A 82 -36.66 30.07 26.37
N CYS A 83 -36.93 28.78 26.54
CA CYS A 83 -38.30 28.32 26.80
C CYS A 83 -38.77 28.81 28.18
N LYS A 84 -40.06 29.19 28.27
CA LYS A 84 -40.70 29.44 29.57
C LYS A 84 -40.65 28.17 30.45
N PRO A 85 -40.64 28.28 31.79
CA PRO A 85 -40.72 27.12 32.67
C PRO A 85 -41.91 26.21 32.31
N GLY A 86 -41.69 24.90 32.22
CA GLY A 86 -42.70 23.92 31.80
C GLY A 86 -42.90 23.80 30.28
N PHE A 87 -42.07 24.48 29.48
CA PHE A 87 -42.02 24.34 28.02
C PHE A 87 -40.65 23.81 27.59
N THR A 88 -40.64 23.05 26.49
CA THR A 88 -39.45 22.44 25.87
C THR A 88 -39.49 22.61 24.35
N GLY A 89 -38.40 22.25 23.67
CA GLY A 89 -38.24 22.43 22.23
C GLY A 89 -37.14 23.42 21.88
N TYR A 90 -37.17 23.94 20.65
CA TYR A 90 -36.16 24.88 20.15
C TYR A 90 -36.68 26.33 20.25
N PRO A 91 -36.11 27.17 21.14
CA PRO A 91 -36.67 28.49 21.43
C PRO A 91 -36.85 29.42 20.23
N PHE A 92 -35.98 29.34 19.22
CA PHE A 92 -36.12 30.19 18.02
C PHE A 92 -37.31 29.80 17.13
N ASN A 93 -37.69 28.51 17.10
CA ASN A 93 -38.86 28.03 16.34
C ASN A 93 -40.14 28.02 17.18
N GLY A 94 -40.00 28.00 18.50
CA GLY A 94 -41.09 27.97 19.46
C GLY A 94 -40.97 26.79 20.42
N CYS A 95 -41.39 27.02 21.65
CA CYS A 95 -41.48 26.00 22.67
C CYS A 95 -42.92 25.51 22.84
N TYR A 96 -43.06 24.28 23.27
CA TYR A 96 -44.34 23.62 23.51
C TYR A 96 -44.35 23.04 24.93
N PRO A 97 -45.53 22.83 25.54
CA PRO A 97 -45.63 22.28 26.89
C PRO A 97 -44.88 20.94 27.00
N GLU A 98 -44.21 20.74 28.13
CA GLU A 98 -43.61 19.44 28.47
C GLU A 98 -44.72 18.40 28.64
N GLU A 99 -44.60 17.24 27.98
CA GLU A 99 -45.60 16.18 28.03
C GLU A 99 -45.22 15.09 29.05
N CYS A 100 -43.92 14.83 29.23
CA CYS A 100 -43.41 13.74 30.06
C CYS A 100 -42.09 14.11 30.74
N ARG A 101 -41.75 13.39 31.81
CA ARG A 101 -40.44 13.43 32.48
C ARG A 101 -39.71 12.09 32.38
N MET A 102 -40.45 10.99 32.35
CA MET A 102 -39.93 9.63 32.19
C MET A 102 -40.84 8.82 31.26
N ASP A 103 -40.35 7.68 30.76
CA ASP A 103 -41.07 6.90 29.74
C ASP A 103 -42.43 6.42 30.23
N SER A 104 -42.56 6.07 31.52
CA SER A 104 -43.85 5.66 32.11
C SER A 104 -44.91 6.75 32.18
N ASP A 105 -44.55 8.02 31.92
CA ASP A 105 -45.54 9.10 31.77
C ASP A 105 -46.21 9.06 30.38
N CYS A 106 -45.63 8.29 29.44
CA CYS A 106 -46.14 8.12 28.09
C CYS A 106 -46.98 6.84 27.94
N PRO A 107 -47.82 6.74 26.90
CA PRO A 107 -48.42 5.47 26.51
C PRO A 107 -47.34 4.41 26.19
N GLU A 108 -47.66 3.13 26.36
CA GLU A 108 -46.74 1.98 26.14
C GLU A 108 -46.01 1.99 24.78
N GLU A 109 -46.65 2.56 23.75
CA GLU A 109 -46.14 2.67 22.38
C GLU A 109 -45.14 3.82 22.18
N ARG A 110 -44.88 4.62 23.22
CA ARG A 110 -44.12 5.86 23.14
C ARG A 110 -43.13 5.99 24.28
N GLU A 111 -41.98 6.60 24.03
CA GLU A 111 -40.97 6.90 25.06
C GLU A 111 -40.89 8.41 25.30
N CYS A 112 -40.35 8.79 26.47
CA CYS A 112 -40.13 10.18 26.82
C CYS A 112 -38.80 10.67 26.25
N ARG A 113 -38.84 11.23 25.04
CA ARG A 113 -37.68 11.82 24.37
C ARG A 113 -37.80 13.33 24.35
N ASN A 114 -36.80 14.03 24.89
CA ASN A 114 -36.79 15.50 24.96
C ASN A 114 -38.07 16.12 25.59
N LYS A 115 -38.64 15.43 26.59
CA LYS A 115 -39.87 15.80 27.29
C LYS A 115 -41.14 15.77 26.40
N ARG A 116 -41.12 14.95 25.34
CA ARG A 116 -42.29 14.55 24.55
C ARG A 116 -42.44 13.05 24.48
N CYS A 117 -43.69 12.61 24.36
CA CYS A 117 -43.97 11.21 24.09
C CYS A 117 -43.86 10.93 22.59
N GLU A 118 -42.73 10.35 22.19
CA GLU A 118 -42.45 9.97 20.80
C GLU A 118 -42.63 8.47 20.58
N ASP A 119 -43.16 8.09 19.41
CA ASP A 119 -43.35 6.69 19.02
C ASP A 119 -42.00 5.94 18.95
N VAL A 120 -41.90 4.85 19.71
CA VAL A 120 -40.67 4.04 19.82
C VAL A 120 -40.36 3.27 18.54
N CYS A 121 -41.37 2.95 17.73
CA CYS A 121 -41.24 2.21 16.48
C CYS A 121 -40.88 3.12 15.30
N LYS A 122 -41.06 4.44 15.44
CA LYS A 122 -40.75 5.39 14.38
C LYS A 122 -39.25 5.36 14.06
N ASN A 123 -38.92 4.85 12.87
CA ASN A 123 -37.56 4.69 12.34
C ASN A 123 -36.64 3.76 13.16
N ALA A 124 -37.19 2.88 14.00
CA ALA A 124 -36.39 1.99 14.85
C ALA A 124 -36.02 0.65 14.18
N CYS A 125 -36.87 0.15 13.28
CA CYS A 125 -36.67 -1.13 12.60
C CYS A 125 -36.37 -0.95 11.11
N GLY A 126 -35.68 -1.94 10.52
CA GLY A 126 -35.34 -1.94 9.10
C GLY A 126 -36.53 -2.31 8.19
N LEU A 127 -36.30 -2.31 6.88
CA LEU A 127 -37.33 -2.67 5.89
C LEU A 127 -37.77 -4.14 6.01
N ASN A 128 -39.01 -4.44 5.60
CA ASN A 128 -39.63 -5.78 5.67
C ASN A 128 -39.68 -6.37 7.09
N THR A 129 -40.01 -5.52 8.07
CA THR A 129 -40.13 -5.90 9.48
C THR A 129 -41.46 -5.47 10.08
N HIS A 130 -41.79 -6.11 11.20
CA HIS A 130 -42.85 -5.73 12.10
C HIS A 130 -42.22 -5.19 13.40
N CYS A 131 -42.59 -3.97 13.79
CA CYS A 131 -42.18 -3.38 15.06
C CYS A 131 -43.29 -3.55 16.11
N LYS A 132 -42.91 -3.93 17.32
CA LYS A 132 -43.80 -3.95 18.49
C LYS A 132 -43.15 -3.18 19.63
N ALA A 133 -43.88 -2.23 20.21
CA ALA A 133 -43.47 -1.57 21.44
C ALA A 133 -43.65 -2.51 22.64
N ILE A 134 -42.59 -2.67 23.44
CA ILE A 134 -42.62 -3.43 24.69
C ILE A 134 -41.88 -2.63 25.76
N ASN A 135 -42.59 -2.22 26.82
CA ASN A 135 -42.05 -1.41 27.92
C ASN A 135 -41.35 -0.12 27.44
N HIS A 136 -41.96 0.62 26.50
CA HIS A 136 -41.36 1.81 25.87
C HIS A 136 -40.09 1.54 25.03
N TYR A 137 -39.83 0.30 24.60
CA TYR A 137 -38.73 -0.02 23.68
C TYR A 137 -39.24 -0.67 22.38
N PRO A 138 -38.59 -0.43 21.23
CA PRO A 138 -38.92 -1.09 19.98
C PRO A 138 -38.36 -2.52 19.94
N VAL A 139 -39.21 -3.48 19.64
CA VAL A 139 -38.82 -4.87 19.33
C VAL A 139 -39.13 -5.15 17.87
N CYS A 140 -38.09 -5.41 17.09
CA CYS A 140 -38.16 -5.64 15.65
C CYS A 140 -38.14 -7.14 15.33
N SER A 141 -39.04 -7.60 14.46
CA SER A 141 -39.05 -8.97 13.92
C SER A 141 -39.25 -8.96 12.40
N CYS A 142 -38.66 -9.91 11.67
CA CYS A 142 -38.91 -10.03 10.23
C CYS A 142 -40.38 -10.37 9.94
N SER A 143 -40.93 -9.83 8.86
CA SER A 143 -42.22 -10.27 8.31
C SER A 143 -42.16 -11.74 7.87
N PRO A 144 -43.31 -12.44 7.71
CA PRO A 144 -43.33 -13.79 7.17
C PRO A 144 -42.55 -13.91 5.85
N GLU A 145 -41.89 -15.06 5.65
CA GLU A 145 -41.02 -15.34 4.48
C GLU A 145 -39.76 -14.47 4.34
N HIS A 146 -39.41 -13.68 5.37
CA HIS A 146 -38.19 -12.87 5.39
C HIS A 146 -37.24 -13.28 6.52
N VAL A 147 -35.95 -13.23 6.25
CA VAL A 147 -34.87 -13.60 7.18
C VAL A 147 -33.76 -12.54 7.20
N TRP A 148 -32.77 -12.70 8.10
CA TRP A 148 -31.60 -11.83 8.34
C TRP A 148 -31.69 -11.00 9.64
N ASN A 149 -31.50 -9.68 9.59
CA ASN A 149 -31.43 -8.80 10.77
C ASN A 149 -32.60 -7.79 10.78
N PRO A 150 -33.55 -7.88 11.73
CA PRO A 150 -34.70 -6.97 11.82
C PRO A 150 -34.38 -5.49 12.09
N PHE A 151 -33.24 -5.17 12.71
CA PHE A 151 -32.85 -3.78 12.94
C PHE A 151 -32.27 -3.12 11.68
N LEU A 152 -31.71 -3.92 10.76
CA LEU A 152 -31.09 -3.44 9.52
C LEU A 152 -32.03 -3.61 8.30
N GLY A 153 -32.89 -4.63 8.30
CA GLY A 153 -33.90 -4.90 7.28
C GLY A 153 -33.82 -6.34 6.78
N CYS A 154 -34.96 -7.02 6.66
CA CYS A 154 -35.00 -8.44 6.29
C CYS A 154 -35.11 -8.65 4.78
N GLN A 155 -34.61 -9.79 4.31
CA GLN A 155 -34.60 -10.21 2.91
C GLN A 155 -35.51 -11.41 2.69
N VAL A 156 -36.05 -11.54 1.48
CA VAL A 156 -36.86 -12.70 1.09
C VAL A 156 -36.05 -13.98 1.27
N GLN A 157 -36.61 -14.97 1.94
CA GLN A 157 -36.02 -16.30 2.02
C GLN A 157 -36.01 -16.91 0.61
N LYS A 158 -34.82 -17.14 0.02
CA LYS A 158 -34.69 -17.77 -1.30
C LYS A 158 -35.43 -19.11 -1.26
N ALA A 159 -36.38 -19.31 -2.19
CA ALA A 159 -37.09 -20.57 -2.31
C ALA A 159 -36.08 -21.71 -2.53
N LYS A 160 -36.23 -22.81 -1.80
CA LYS A 160 -35.44 -24.02 -1.99
C LYS A 160 -35.82 -24.65 -3.32
N ASP A 161 -34.84 -24.96 -4.16
CA ASP A 161 -35.04 -25.58 -5.48
C ASP A 161 -35.21 -27.10 -5.35
N CYS A 162 -34.51 -27.71 -4.39
CA CYS A 162 -34.55 -29.15 -4.12
C CYS A 162 -34.39 -29.45 -2.62
N THR A 163 -34.76 -30.66 -2.23
CA THR A 163 -34.49 -31.25 -0.92
C THR A 163 -33.74 -32.57 -0.99
N GLU A 164 -33.87 -33.28 -2.11
CA GLU A 164 -33.16 -34.52 -2.44
C GLU A 164 -32.73 -34.52 -3.92
N ASP A 165 -31.81 -35.43 -4.30
CA ASP A 165 -31.29 -35.49 -5.68
C ASP A 165 -32.38 -35.78 -6.72
N SER A 166 -33.40 -36.56 -6.36
CA SER A 166 -34.56 -36.89 -7.19
C SER A 166 -35.40 -35.68 -7.58
N ASP A 167 -35.30 -34.57 -6.84
CA ASP A 167 -35.96 -33.31 -7.19
C ASP A 167 -35.26 -32.64 -8.39
N CYS A 168 -34.01 -33.00 -8.67
CA CYS A 168 -33.20 -32.44 -9.75
C CYS A 168 -33.31 -33.27 -11.05
N LEU A 169 -32.92 -32.66 -12.17
CA LEU A 169 -32.69 -33.41 -13.40
C LEU A 169 -31.61 -34.48 -13.20
N SER A 170 -31.66 -35.57 -13.97
CA SER A 170 -30.77 -36.74 -13.81
C SER A 170 -29.26 -36.43 -13.93
N ASN A 171 -28.90 -35.28 -14.47
CA ASN A 171 -27.53 -34.77 -14.60
C ASN A 171 -27.13 -33.74 -13.52
N ARG A 172 -27.93 -33.58 -12.46
CA ARG A 172 -27.69 -32.61 -11.38
C ARG A 172 -27.89 -33.25 -10.01
N THR A 173 -27.36 -32.63 -8.96
CA THR A 173 -27.48 -33.09 -7.56
C THR A 173 -27.93 -31.95 -6.66
N CYS A 174 -28.63 -32.29 -5.58
CA CYS A 174 -29.12 -31.33 -4.61
C CYS A 174 -28.05 -31.03 -3.55
N ILE A 175 -27.43 -29.86 -3.65
CA ILE A 175 -26.44 -29.39 -2.67
C ILE A 175 -26.92 -28.05 -2.10
N ASN A 176 -27.06 -27.96 -0.78
CA ASN A 176 -27.52 -26.75 -0.09
C ASN A 176 -28.85 -26.21 -0.63
N TYR A 177 -29.78 -27.10 -1.01
CA TYR A 177 -31.10 -26.79 -1.56
C TYR A 177 -31.09 -26.16 -2.96
N GLU A 178 -30.01 -26.35 -3.73
CA GLU A 178 -29.88 -25.90 -5.11
C GLU A 178 -29.45 -27.08 -6.01
N CYS A 179 -30.11 -27.22 -7.18
CA CYS A 179 -29.75 -28.25 -8.15
C CYS A 179 -28.51 -27.83 -8.96
N VAL A 180 -27.35 -28.30 -8.53
CA VAL A 180 -26.05 -27.97 -9.11
C VAL A 180 -25.52 -29.08 -10.01
N ASP A 181 -24.65 -28.71 -10.96
CA ASP A 181 -23.89 -29.69 -11.75
C ASP A 181 -22.74 -30.23 -10.88
N PRO A 182 -22.74 -31.53 -10.54
CA PRO A 182 -21.69 -32.09 -9.70
C PRO A 182 -20.30 -32.12 -10.37
N CYS A 183 -20.22 -31.98 -11.70
CA CYS A 183 -18.95 -31.97 -12.42
C CYS A 183 -18.11 -30.71 -12.13
N ASP A 184 -18.71 -29.62 -11.64
CA ASP A 184 -18.02 -28.36 -11.38
C ASP A 184 -17.01 -28.43 -10.22
N SER A 185 -17.04 -29.48 -9.39
CA SER A 185 -16.22 -29.54 -8.18
C SER A 185 -15.65 -30.92 -7.82
N VAL A 186 -16.07 -31.99 -8.50
CA VAL A 186 -15.71 -33.36 -8.09
C VAL A 186 -14.58 -33.97 -8.92
N CYS A 187 -14.51 -33.71 -10.23
CA CYS A 187 -13.48 -34.30 -11.08
C CYS A 187 -12.20 -33.46 -11.13
N GLY A 188 -11.06 -34.15 -11.23
CA GLY A 188 -9.74 -33.53 -11.34
C GLY A 188 -9.47 -32.91 -12.71
N ASN A 189 -8.36 -32.19 -12.84
CA ASN A 189 -7.99 -31.56 -14.11
C ASN A 189 -7.68 -32.60 -15.22
N ASN A 190 -7.93 -32.20 -16.49
CA ASN A 190 -7.75 -33.01 -17.70
C ASN A 190 -8.59 -34.30 -17.75
N THR A 191 -9.82 -34.20 -17.25
CA THR A 191 -10.78 -35.30 -17.21
C THR A 191 -12.01 -35.03 -18.09
N ILE A 192 -12.75 -36.09 -18.36
CA ILE A 192 -14.11 -36.10 -18.89
C ILE A 192 -15.00 -36.51 -17.72
N CYS A 193 -15.98 -35.66 -17.40
CA CYS A 193 -16.98 -35.94 -16.37
C CYS A 193 -18.31 -36.32 -17.04
N THR A 194 -18.94 -37.39 -16.56
CA THR A 194 -20.28 -37.80 -17.00
C THR A 194 -21.16 -38.02 -15.78
N VAL A 195 -22.40 -37.53 -15.85
CA VAL A 195 -23.40 -37.68 -14.79
C VAL A 195 -24.56 -38.51 -15.33
N GLU A 196 -24.82 -39.65 -14.72
CA GLU A 196 -25.97 -40.49 -15.02
C GLU A 196 -26.68 -40.89 -13.72
N ASN A 197 -27.99 -40.67 -13.65
CA ASN A 197 -28.81 -40.95 -12.46
C ASN A 197 -28.22 -40.35 -11.16
N HIS A 198 -27.83 -39.08 -11.21
CA HIS A 198 -27.20 -38.37 -10.09
C HIS A 198 -25.84 -38.92 -9.64
N THR A 199 -25.31 -39.95 -10.32
CA THR A 199 -23.99 -40.52 -10.06
C THR A 199 -22.95 -39.95 -11.00
N ILE A 200 -21.75 -39.70 -10.48
CA ILE A 200 -20.65 -39.05 -11.20
C ILE A 200 -19.62 -40.10 -11.58
N ALA A 201 -19.17 -40.06 -12.83
CA ALA A 201 -18.00 -40.78 -13.28
C ALA A 201 -16.97 -39.80 -13.89
N CYS A 202 -15.74 -39.87 -13.39
CA CYS A 202 -14.60 -39.11 -13.90
C CYS A 202 -13.64 -40.05 -14.64
N ALA A 203 -13.21 -39.68 -15.84
CA ALA A 203 -12.20 -40.42 -16.60
C ALA A 203 -11.13 -39.46 -17.16
N CYS A 204 -9.86 -39.87 -17.29
CA CYS A 204 -8.84 -39.03 -17.92
C CYS A 204 -9.15 -38.84 -19.42
N LYS A 205 -8.91 -37.63 -19.95
CA LYS A 205 -8.98 -37.38 -21.40
C LYS A 205 -8.00 -38.29 -22.16
N PRO A 206 -8.25 -38.63 -23.43
CA PRO A 206 -7.29 -39.38 -24.25
C PRO A 206 -5.89 -38.76 -24.23
N GLY A 207 -4.86 -39.58 -24.00
CA GLY A 207 -3.46 -39.11 -23.88
C GLY A 207 -3.08 -38.60 -22.49
N PHE A 208 -3.93 -38.76 -21.48
CA PHE A 208 -3.63 -38.43 -20.09
C PHE A 208 -3.76 -39.67 -19.19
N ILE A 209 -2.92 -39.76 -18.17
CA ILE A 209 -2.91 -40.83 -17.16
C ILE A 209 -2.92 -40.24 -15.75
N GLY A 210 -3.37 -40.99 -14.76
CA GLY A 210 -3.42 -40.57 -13.36
C GLY A 210 -4.74 -40.89 -12.68
N ASN A 211 -5.06 -40.16 -11.61
CA ASN A 211 -6.31 -40.33 -10.88
C ASN A 211 -7.34 -39.28 -11.36
N PRO A 212 -8.46 -39.69 -11.99
CA PRO A 212 -9.44 -38.76 -12.53
C PRO A 212 -10.24 -37.98 -11.47
N PHE A 213 -10.21 -38.37 -10.20
CA PHE A 213 -10.79 -37.58 -9.11
C PHE A 213 -9.82 -36.54 -8.54
N GLN A 214 -8.54 -36.55 -8.96
CA GLN A 214 -7.51 -35.65 -8.43
C GLN A 214 -6.87 -34.84 -9.56
N ASN A 215 -6.14 -35.50 -10.45
CA ASN A 215 -5.43 -34.87 -11.55
C ASN A 215 -4.97 -35.93 -12.56
N CYS A 216 -5.23 -35.69 -13.84
CA CYS A 216 -4.63 -36.46 -14.93
C CYS A 216 -3.49 -35.64 -15.55
N VAL A 217 -2.34 -36.28 -15.74
CA VAL A 217 -1.14 -35.70 -16.36
C VAL A 217 -0.97 -36.23 -17.77
N SER A 218 -0.42 -35.39 -18.66
CA SER A 218 -0.20 -35.79 -20.05
C SER A 218 0.77 -36.96 -20.10
N GLN A 219 0.37 -38.02 -20.78
CA GLN A 219 1.24 -39.13 -21.10
C GLN A 219 2.09 -38.74 -22.30
N VAL A 220 3.31 -38.25 -22.04
CA VAL A 220 4.32 -38.09 -23.09
C VAL A 220 4.73 -39.48 -23.54
N ILE A 221 4.23 -39.91 -24.70
CA ILE A 221 4.72 -41.12 -25.36
C ILE A 221 6.15 -40.79 -25.83
N LYS A 222 7.13 -41.34 -25.14
CA LYS A 222 8.54 -41.19 -25.51
C LYS A 222 8.84 -42.14 -26.66
N GLU A 223 9.39 -41.62 -27.75
CA GLU A 223 9.92 -42.39 -28.88
C GLU A 223 11.18 -43.17 -28.49
N CYS A 224 11.98 -42.63 -27.57
CA CYS A 224 13.22 -43.22 -27.08
C CYS A 224 13.33 -43.10 -25.56
N THR A 225 14.14 -43.96 -24.95
CA THR A 225 14.54 -43.86 -23.54
C THR A 225 16.04 -43.70 -23.37
N MET A 226 16.82 -44.19 -24.33
CA MET A 226 18.27 -44.14 -24.37
C MET A 226 18.74 -43.75 -25.78
N ASP A 227 19.99 -43.30 -25.93
CA ASP A 227 20.55 -42.88 -27.22
C ASP A 227 20.62 -44.02 -28.24
N GLU A 228 20.73 -45.26 -27.77
CA GLU A 228 20.74 -46.46 -28.61
C GLU A 228 19.38 -46.77 -29.26
N ASP A 229 18.29 -46.21 -28.73
CA ASP A 229 16.96 -46.33 -29.34
C ASP A 229 16.84 -45.48 -30.61
N CYS A 230 17.79 -44.56 -30.85
CA CYS A 230 17.76 -43.61 -31.94
C CYS A 230 18.62 -44.03 -33.16
N PRO A 231 18.25 -43.59 -34.38
CA PRO A 231 19.07 -43.78 -35.57
C PRO A 231 20.47 -43.16 -35.45
N SER A 232 21.40 -43.56 -36.33
CA SER A 232 22.75 -42.97 -36.37
C SER A 232 22.72 -41.44 -36.42
N ASN A 233 23.65 -40.79 -35.70
CA ASN A 233 23.73 -39.33 -35.53
C ASN A 233 22.53 -38.67 -34.82
N HIS A 234 21.74 -39.44 -34.07
CA HIS A 234 20.68 -38.93 -33.20
C HIS A 234 20.94 -39.34 -31.74
N THR A 235 20.44 -38.52 -30.81
CA THR A 235 20.48 -38.74 -29.35
C THR A 235 19.06 -38.63 -28.81
N CYS A 236 18.79 -39.29 -27.67
CA CYS A 236 17.49 -39.26 -27.05
C CYS A 236 17.34 -37.99 -26.21
N ASN A 237 16.75 -36.96 -26.81
CA ASN A 237 16.51 -35.70 -26.13
C ASN A 237 15.09 -35.65 -25.59
N ASN A 238 14.93 -35.77 -24.27
CA ASN A 238 13.63 -35.73 -23.58
C ASN A 238 12.59 -36.74 -24.11
N GLY A 239 13.06 -37.88 -24.60
CA GLY A 239 12.20 -38.94 -25.11
C GLY A 239 11.83 -38.80 -26.60
N VAL A 240 12.48 -37.92 -27.33
CA VAL A 240 12.35 -37.78 -28.80
C VAL A 240 13.75 -37.91 -29.42
N CYS A 241 13.86 -38.63 -30.52
CA CYS A 241 15.14 -38.75 -31.22
C CYS A 241 15.44 -37.45 -31.97
N ALA A 242 16.51 -36.76 -31.57
CA ALA A 242 16.94 -35.51 -32.16
C ALA A 242 18.36 -35.63 -32.70
N GLU A 243 18.67 -34.88 -33.77
CA GLU A 243 20.02 -34.86 -34.35
C GLU A 243 21.05 -34.45 -33.29
N THR A 244 22.07 -35.29 -33.06
CA THR A 244 23.03 -35.20 -31.95
C THR A 244 23.68 -33.82 -31.84
N CYS A 245 24.11 -33.23 -32.96
CA CYS A 245 24.79 -31.93 -32.93
C CYS A 245 23.84 -30.77 -32.60
N ASN A 246 22.61 -30.79 -33.12
CA ASN A 246 21.63 -29.73 -32.88
C ASN A 246 21.03 -29.83 -31.47
N ALA A 247 20.95 -31.05 -30.91
CA ALA A 247 20.45 -31.28 -29.57
C ALA A 247 21.47 -30.91 -28.47
N ILE A 248 22.77 -30.97 -28.75
CA ILE A 248 23.83 -30.89 -27.73
C ILE A 248 24.76 -29.67 -27.87
N CYS A 249 25.04 -29.19 -29.08
CA CYS A 249 25.99 -28.09 -29.26
C CYS A 249 25.30 -26.72 -29.30
N GLY A 250 25.98 -25.72 -28.72
CA GLY A 250 25.54 -24.33 -28.73
C GLY A 250 25.72 -23.64 -30.09
N LEU A 251 25.15 -22.44 -30.22
CA LEU A 251 25.32 -21.63 -31.43
C LEU A 251 26.79 -21.22 -31.67
N ASN A 252 27.13 -20.99 -32.94
CA ASN A 252 28.47 -20.61 -33.40
C ASN A 252 29.58 -21.62 -33.06
N THR A 253 29.25 -22.91 -33.11
CA THR A 253 30.17 -24.01 -32.84
C THR A 253 30.44 -24.86 -34.06
N ILE A 254 31.50 -25.66 -33.98
CA ILE A 254 31.82 -26.78 -34.84
C ILE A 254 31.55 -28.04 -34.01
N CYS A 255 30.68 -28.91 -34.52
CA CYS A 255 30.34 -30.19 -33.92
C CYS A 255 30.99 -31.35 -34.67
N ILE A 256 31.54 -32.31 -33.93
CA ILE A 256 32.04 -33.57 -34.48
C ILE A 256 31.44 -34.73 -33.67
N ILE A 257 30.80 -35.68 -34.33
CA ILE A 257 30.21 -36.85 -33.67
C ILE A 257 31.27 -37.93 -33.51
N LYS A 258 31.46 -38.42 -32.28
CA LYS A 258 32.28 -39.59 -31.98
C LYS A 258 31.45 -40.55 -31.12
N ASN A 259 31.13 -41.74 -31.63
CA ASN A 259 30.29 -42.74 -30.96
C ASN A 259 28.93 -42.20 -30.49
N ASN A 260 28.18 -41.56 -31.38
CA ASN A 260 26.91 -40.87 -31.08
C ASN A 260 26.98 -39.75 -30.02
N HIS A 261 28.18 -39.36 -29.55
CA HIS A 261 28.37 -38.20 -28.69
C HIS A 261 28.87 -36.99 -29.48
N ALA A 262 28.30 -35.81 -29.18
CA ALA A 262 28.76 -34.55 -29.75
C ALA A 262 30.04 -34.05 -29.05
N ALA A 263 31.07 -33.77 -29.83
CA ALA A 263 32.20 -32.94 -29.41
C ALA A 263 32.04 -31.54 -30.00
N CYS A 264 31.72 -30.57 -29.16
CA CYS A 264 31.47 -29.18 -29.56
C CYS A 264 32.69 -28.30 -29.31
N SER A 265 33.02 -27.42 -30.26
CA SER A 265 34.09 -26.42 -30.13
C SER A 265 33.66 -25.09 -30.75
N CYS A 266 34.11 -23.95 -30.24
CA CYS A 266 33.75 -22.66 -30.84
C CYS A 266 34.36 -22.50 -32.23
N LYS A 267 33.62 -21.89 -33.16
CA LYS A 267 34.17 -21.47 -34.46
C LYS A 267 35.32 -20.48 -34.24
N PRO A 268 36.32 -20.40 -35.14
CA PRO A 268 37.38 -19.39 -35.05
C PRO A 268 36.82 -17.97 -34.92
N GLY A 269 37.35 -17.19 -33.97
CA GLY A 269 36.88 -15.83 -33.68
C GLY A 269 35.70 -15.74 -32.70
N PHE A 270 35.18 -16.88 -32.22
CA PHE A 270 34.15 -16.94 -31.20
C PHE A 270 34.72 -17.52 -29.90
N VAL A 271 34.25 -17.01 -28.77
CA VAL A 271 34.65 -17.44 -27.43
C VAL A 271 33.42 -17.73 -26.56
N GLY A 272 33.55 -18.60 -25.57
CA GLY A 272 32.43 -18.96 -24.69
C GLY A 272 32.34 -20.46 -24.44
N ASN A 273 31.14 -20.93 -24.10
CA ASN A 273 30.89 -22.35 -23.85
C ASN A 273 30.29 -23.01 -25.10
N PRO A 274 31.00 -23.94 -25.76
CA PRO A 274 30.54 -24.55 -27.00
C PRO A 274 29.33 -25.50 -26.85
N PHE A 275 28.90 -25.84 -25.63
CA PHE A 275 27.66 -26.59 -25.40
C PHE A 275 26.45 -25.67 -25.16
N MET A 276 26.65 -24.36 -25.04
CA MET A 276 25.59 -23.38 -24.77
C MET A 276 25.50 -22.37 -25.91
N GLU A 277 26.53 -21.54 -26.04
CA GLU A 277 26.65 -20.50 -27.05
C GLU A 277 28.09 -19.98 -27.05
N CYS A 278 28.67 -19.84 -28.25
CA CYS A 278 29.87 -19.05 -28.44
C CYS A 278 29.49 -17.68 -29.01
N VAL A 279 30.06 -16.63 -28.43
CA VAL A 279 29.84 -15.24 -28.84
C VAL A 279 31.02 -14.71 -29.63
N ASP A 280 30.75 -13.83 -30.58
CA ASP A 280 31.78 -13.20 -31.40
C ASP A 280 32.73 -12.41 -30.50
N GLN A 281 34.03 -12.68 -30.59
CA GLN A 281 35.03 -12.00 -29.78
C GLN A 281 35.03 -10.47 -30.02
N SER A 282 34.53 -10.00 -31.18
CA SER A 282 34.43 -8.58 -31.53
C SER A 282 33.24 -7.85 -30.89
N THR A 283 32.20 -8.55 -30.40
CA THR A 283 31.05 -7.93 -29.72
C THR A 283 31.30 -7.67 -28.22
N ILE A 284 32.52 -7.95 -27.74
CA ILE A 284 32.99 -7.76 -26.36
C ILE A 284 33.46 -6.31 -26.08
N GLU A 285 33.35 -5.37 -27.02
CA GLU A 285 33.63 -3.94 -26.76
C GLU A 285 32.52 -3.25 -25.94
N LEU A 286 32.38 -3.65 -24.68
CA LEU A 286 32.12 -2.71 -23.60
C LEU A 286 33.50 -2.22 -23.12
N GLN A 287 34.02 -1.14 -23.69
CA GLN A 287 35.35 -0.66 -23.30
C GLN A 287 35.28 -0.13 -21.86
N LYS A 288 36.01 -0.78 -20.95
CA LYS A 288 36.16 -0.31 -19.56
C LYS A 288 36.79 1.08 -19.54
N LYS A 289 36.13 2.05 -18.91
CA LYS A 289 36.62 3.42 -18.69
C LYS A 289 36.72 3.69 -17.19
N TYR A 290 37.52 4.70 -16.85
CA TYR A 290 37.79 5.06 -15.46
C TYR A 290 37.35 6.50 -15.14
N TYR A 291 36.72 6.67 -13.99
CA TYR A 291 36.41 7.95 -13.38
C TYR A 291 37.25 8.13 -12.12
N ILE A 292 37.80 9.33 -11.92
CA ILE A 292 38.65 9.65 -10.76
C ILE A 292 37.91 10.62 -9.82
N GLY A 293 37.65 10.17 -8.59
CA GLY A 293 37.08 10.98 -7.53
C GLY A 293 38.11 11.95 -6.95
N LYS A 294 37.70 13.21 -6.77
CA LYS A 294 38.59 14.33 -6.35
C LYS A 294 38.57 14.55 -4.84
N GLU A 295 37.68 13.90 -4.12
CA GLU A 295 37.63 13.87 -2.67
C GLU A 295 38.52 12.75 -2.11
N LYS A 296 39.01 12.93 -0.88
CA LYS A 296 39.81 11.91 -0.18
C LYS A 296 38.93 11.08 0.74
N VAL A 297 38.88 9.78 0.52
CA VAL A 297 38.05 8.81 1.25
C VAL A 297 38.86 7.58 1.67
N THR A 298 38.38 6.83 2.65
CA THR A 298 38.94 5.52 3.00
C THR A 298 38.67 4.51 1.87
N TRP A 299 39.40 3.40 1.86
CA TRP A 299 39.24 2.39 0.82
C TRP A 299 37.82 1.79 0.79
N THR A 300 37.20 1.54 1.94
CA THR A 300 35.82 1.04 2.01
C THR A 300 34.80 2.08 1.56
N THR A 301 34.99 3.36 1.94
CA THR A 301 34.11 4.44 1.48
C THR A 301 34.23 4.66 -0.04
N ALA A 302 35.38 4.38 -0.67
CA ALA A 302 35.51 4.46 -2.12
C ALA A 302 34.55 3.51 -2.85
N ILE A 303 34.32 2.30 -2.32
CA ILE A 303 33.34 1.34 -2.85
C ILE A 303 31.95 1.97 -2.92
N GLU A 304 31.51 2.57 -1.81
CA GLU A 304 30.20 3.22 -1.70
C GLU A 304 30.08 4.40 -2.65
N ARG A 305 31.15 5.19 -2.80
CA ARG A 305 31.17 6.34 -3.72
C ARG A 305 31.03 5.91 -5.18
N CYS A 306 31.72 4.85 -5.61
CA CYS A 306 31.56 4.32 -6.95
C CYS A 306 30.14 3.78 -7.18
N ARG A 307 29.62 2.99 -6.24
CA ARG A 307 28.24 2.45 -6.32
C ARG A 307 27.18 3.54 -6.39
N SER A 308 27.34 4.64 -5.65
CA SER A 308 26.41 5.78 -5.68
C SER A 308 26.32 6.48 -7.04
N LYS A 309 27.27 6.21 -7.95
CA LYS A 309 27.33 6.74 -9.31
C LYS A 309 27.01 5.70 -10.38
N ASP A 310 26.48 4.53 -9.97
CA ASP A 310 26.25 3.39 -10.85
C ASP A 310 27.54 2.91 -11.55
N MET A 311 28.64 2.91 -10.80
CA MET A 311 29.96 2.48 -11.24
C MET A 311 30.52 1.43 -10.27
N TYR A 312 31.50 0.67 -10.73
CA TYR A 312 32.21 -0.30 -9.89
C TYR A 312 33.52 0.30 -9.38
N PHE A 313 34.07 -0.27 -8.31
CA PHE A 313 35.36 0.15 -7.82
C PHE A 313 36.47 -0.39 -8.73
N ALA A 314 37.38 0.47 -9.22
CA ALA A 314 38.23 0.15 -10.36
C ALA A 314 39.12 -1.09 -10.17
N SER A 315 39.10 -2.00 -11.14
CA SER A 315 39.99 -3.16 -11.25
C SER A 315 40.88 -3.04 -12.48
N ILE A 316 42.16 -3.45 -12.36
CA ILE A 316 43.14 -3.39 -13.45
C ILE A 316 43.71 -4.78 -13.70
N THR A 317 43.21 -5.43 -14.74
CA THR A 317 43.41 -6.86 -15.00
C THR A 317 44.35 -7.15 -16.16
N CYS A 318 44.74 -6.11 -16.93
CA CYS A 318 45.66 -6.25 -18.05
C CYS A 318 46.48 -4.95 -18.32
N PRO A 319 47.55 -5.04 -19.13
CA PRO A 319 48.37 -3.87 -19.48
C PRO A 319 47.60 -2.74 -20.19
N SER A 320 46.56 -3.06 -20.98
CA SER A 320 45.74 -2.03 -21.64
C SER A 320 44.98 -1.20 -20.61
N GLU A 321 44.35 -1.86 -19.65
CA GLU A 321 43.61 -1.20 -18.56
C GLU A 321 44.53 -0.32 -17.70
N GLN A 322 45.79 -0.73 -17.50
CA GLN A 322 46.81 0.08 -16.82
C GLN A 322 47.10 1.40 -17.56
N ASN A 323 47.13 1.36 -18.89
CA ASN A 323 47.29 2.57 -19.71
C ASN A 323 46.04 3.46 -19.66
N ASP A 324 44.86 2.85 -19.62
CA ASP A 324 43.59 3.57 -19.57
C ASP A 324 43.37 4.30 -18.24
N ILE A 325 43.67 3.67 -17.11
CA ILE A 325 43.59 4.35 -15.80
C ILE A 325 44.68 5.41 -15.65
N LYS A 326 45.88 5.20 -16.22
CA LYS A 326 46.93 6.23 -16.30
C LYS A 326 46.42 7.47 -17.02
N ARG A 327 45.72 7.30 -18.15
CA ARG A 327 45.12 8.42 -18.89
C ARG A 327 44.07 9.15 -18.05
N ALA A 328 43.16 8.41 -17.40
CA ALA A 328 42.14 9.01 -16.52
C ALA A 328 42.76 9.79 -15.34
N CYS A 329 43.84 9.29 -14.74
CA CYS A 329 44.56 10.00 -13.68
C CYS A 329 45.16 11.32 -14.20
N ASN A 330 45.79 11.31 -15.37
CA ASN A 330 46.33 12.53 -15.99
C ASN A 330 45.24 13.57 -16.27
N GLU A 331 44.15 13.15 -16.90
CA GLU A 331 43.02 14.02 -17.26
C GLU A 331 42.34 14.61 -16.02
N SER A 332 42.33 13.89 -14.90
CA SER A 332 41.74 14.38 -13.66
C SER A 332 42.52 15.53 -12.99
N GLY A 333 43.80 15.69 -13.34
CA GLY A 333 44.70 16.72 -12.81
C GLY A 333 45.11 16.52 -11.34
N ILE A 334 44.88 15.34 -10.75
CA ILE A 334 45.22 15.07 -9.36
C ILE A 334 46.67 14.57 -9.21
N SER A 335 47.29 14.92 -8.08
CA SER A 335 48.61 14.40 -7.70
C SER A 335 48.53 13.70 -6.34
N GLY A 336 48.98 12.45 -6.28
CA GLY A 336 49.01 11.66 -5.05
C GLY A 336 48.73 10.18 -5.28
N LEU A 337 48.05 9.57 -4.31
CA LEU A 337 47.66 8.17 -4.33
C LEU A 337 46.15 8.04 -4.61
N VAL A 338 45.79 7.10 -5.47
CA VAL A 338 44.42 6.80 -5.91
C VAL A 338 44.10 5.36 -5.52
N TRP A 339 43.08 5.16 -4.70
CA TRP A 339 42.58 3.84 -4.37
C TRP A 339 42.02 3.11 -5.59
N VAL A 340 42.37 1.83 -5.69
CA VAL A 340 41.78 0.86 -6.61
C VAL A 340 41.26 -0.33 -5.80
N SER A 341 40.44 -1.18 -6.41
CA SER A 341 39.65 -2.20 -5.68
C SER A 341 40.45 -3.40 -5.18
N GLY A 342 41.77 -3.39 -5.34
CA GLY A 342 42.65 -4.46 -4.90
C GLY A 342 42.89 -4.48 -3.40
N SER A 343 42.82 -5.65 -2.79
CA SER A 343 43.20 -5.86 -1.38
C SER A 343 43.49 -7.33 -1.05
N ASP A 344 44.25 -7.60 0.01
CA ASP A 344 44.44 -8.94 0.60
C ASP A 344 43.75 -9.08 1.98
N LEU A 345 42.75 -8.22 2.26
CA LEU A 345 41.95 -8.21 3.50
C LEU A 345 41.31 -9.57 3.87
N GLY A 346 41.11 -10.46 2.88
CA GLY A 346 40.54 -11.79 3.11
C GLY A 346 41.57 -12.84 3.55
N SER A 347 42.80 -12.74 3.04
CA SER A 347 43.87 -13.71 3.25
C SER A 347 45.19 -13.01 2.93
N ALA A 348 46.04 -12.81 3.94
CA ALA A 348 47.26 -12.01 3.81
C ALA A 348 48.17 -12.56 2.70
N GLY A 349 48.57 -11.68 1.77
CA GLY A 349 49.35 -12.07 0.59
C GLY A 349 48.53 -12.55 -0.62
N GLU A 350 47.22 -12.80 -0.48
CA GLU A 350 46.33 -13.19 -1.58
C GLU A 350 45.47 -12.01 -2.04
N TYR A 351 46.00 -11.24 -2.99
CA TYR A 351 45.33 -10.04 -3.50
C TYR A 351 44.17 -10.37 -4.46
N VAL A 352 43.00 -9.79 -4.15
CA VAL A 352 41.75 -9.96 -4.90
C VAL A 352 41.17 -8.59 -5.24
N TRP A 353 40.57 -8.47 -6.43
CA TRP A 353 39.80 -7.29 -6.83
C TRP A 353 38.41 -7.32 -6.19
N ASN A 354 38.10 -6.37 -5.32
CA ASN A 354 36.81 -6.29 -4.64
C ASN A 354 35.62 -6.17 -5.60
N SER A 355 35.79 -5.53 -6.76
CA SER A 355 34.70 -5.37 -7.73
C SER A 355 34.31 -6.67 -8.43
N THR A 356 35.21 -7.64 -8.54
CA THR A 356 34.98 -8.88 -9.30
C THR A 356 35.11 -10.16 -8.47
N GLY A 357 35.74 -10.09 -7.30
CA GLY A 357 36.10 -11.25 -6.48
C GLY A 357 37.24 -12.10 -7.05
N LYS A 358 37.90 -11.65 -8.13
CA LYS A 358 38.97 -12.41 -8.81
C LYS A 358 40.36 -12.01 -8.31
N GLY A 359 41.24 -13.00 -8.22
CA GLY A 359 42.66 -12.79 -7.93
C GLY A 359 43.37 -11.96 -9.01
N PHE A 360 44.54 -11.41 -8.67
CA PHE A 360 45.31 -10.58 -9.61
C PHE A 360 45.90 -11.42 -10.75
N THR A 361 45.46 -11.17 -11.98
CA THR A 361 46.02 -11.77 -13.22
C THR A 361 47.13 -10.93 -13.85
N TYR A 362 47.23 -9.67 -13.43
CA TYR A 362 48.20 -8.69 -13.89
C TYR A 362 48.61 -7.83 -12.69
N THR A 363 49.87 -7.43 -12.64
CA THR A 363 50.38 -6.55 -11.58
C THR A 363 51.28 -5.47 -12.13
N ASN A 364 51.28 -4.30 -11.47
CA ASN A 364 52.16 -3.19 -11.81
C ASN A 364 52.77 -2.55 -10.55
N TRP A 365 53.26 -3.39 -9.64
CA TRP A 365 53.85 -2.96 -8.37
C TRP A 365 55.05 -2.05 -8.56
N LYS A 366 55.24 -1.13 -7.61
CA LYS A 366 56.50 -0.40 -7.47
C LYS A 366 57.59 -1.35 -6.99
N SER A 367 58.84 -1.04 -7.32
CA SER A 367 59.97 -1.79 -6.75
C SER A 367 59.89 -1.78 -5.22
N GLY A 368 59.95 -2.95 -4.60
CA GLY A 368 59.81 -3.14 -3.15
C GLY A 368 58.38 -3.35 -2.63
N GLU A 369 57.38 -3.38 -3.52
CA GLU A 369 55.97 -3.65 -3.20
C GLU A 369 55.52 -4.99 -3.83
N PRO A 370 54.47 -5.66 -3.32
CA PRO A 370 53.67 -5.27 -2.16
C PRO A 370 54.44 -5.44 -0.84
N GLU A 371 54.26 -4.51 0.09
CA GLU A 371 54.64 -4.75 1.48
C GLU A 371 53.68 -5.78 2.08
N VAL A 372 54.14 -7.04 2.20
CA VAL A 372 53.34 -8.15 2.77
C VAL A 372 53.29 -7.97 4.29
N SER A 373 52.35 -7.16 4.75
CA SER A 373 52.08 -6.87 6.15
C SER A 373 50.59 -6.63 6.37
N ASP A 374 50.03 -7.20 7.44
CA ASP A 374 48.63 -7.00 7.86
C ASP A 374 48.29 -5.51 8.10
N ALA A 375 49.29 -4.63 8.21
CA ALA A 375 49.12 -3.19 8.39
C ALA A 375 48.67 -2.45 7.11
N TYR A 376 48.94 -3.00 5.92
CA TYR A 376 48.77 -2.29 4.65
C TYR A 376 47.95 -3.04 3.59
N PRO A 377 46.79 -3.64 3.88
CA PRO A 377 46.18 -4.62 2.99
C PRO A 377 45.48 -4.07 1.74
N CYS A 378 45.50 -2.75 1.51
CA CYS A 378 44.75 -2.10 0.42
C CYS A 378 45.66 -1.49 -0.65
N VAL A 379 45.28 -1.62 -1.92
CA VAL A 379 46.11 -1.20 -3.06
C VAL A 379 45.77 0.21 -3.53
N ALA A 380 46.80 1.04 -3.69
CA ALA A 380 46.71 2.36 -4.30
C ALA A 380 47.68 2.51 -5.49
N LEU A 381 47.22 3.22 -6.52
CA LEU A 381 48.00 3.67 -7.66
C LEU A 381 48.60 5.04 -7.35
N HIS A 382 49.91 5.23 -7.57
CA HIS A 382 50.55 6.53 -7.45
C HIS A 382 50.55 7.27 -8.80
N THR A 383 50.12 8.54 -8.82
CA THR A 383 49.84 9.23 -10.09
C THR A 383 51.07 9.77 -10.83
N LEU A 384 52.27 9.69 -10.27
CA LEU A 384 53.50 10.13 -10.95
C LEU A 384 54.21 9.00 -11.70
N ASP A 385 54.38 7.85 -11.04
CA ASP A 385 55.06 6.66 -11.62
C ASP A 385 54.05 5.60 -12.10
N TYR A 386 52.76 5.76 -11.81
CA TYR A 386 51.67 4.83 -12.15
C TYR A 386 51.89 3.42 -11.65
N LYS A 387 52.68 3.28 -10.58
CA LYS A 387 52.95 2.01 -9.93
C LYS A 387 52.03 1.79 -8.73
N TRP A 388 51.75 0.53 -8.44
CA TRP A 388 50.89 0.12 -7.33
C TRP A 388 51.70 -0.02 -6.05
N GLN A 389 51.05 0.30 -4.94
CA GLN A 389 51.64 0.25 -3.60
C GLN A 389 50.58 -0.17 -2.59
N THR A 390 50.98 -0.85 -1.51
CA THR A 390 50.08 -1.30 -0.45
C THR A 390 49.99 -0.23 0.65
N ARG A 391 48.79 0.06 1.16
CA ARG A 391 48.56 1.18 2.08
C ARG A 391 47.46 0.84 3.08
N ALA A 392 47.46 1.56 4.20
CA ALA A 392 46.48 1.37 5.26
C ALA A 392 45.10 1.86 4.77
N CYS A 393 44.14 0.94 4.71
CA CYS A 393 42.79 1.18 4.16
C CYS A 393 42.04 2.36 4.80
N ARG A 394 42.38 2.69 6.05
CA ARG A 394 41.72 3.73 6.86
C ARG A 394 42.15 5.16 6.50
N ILE A 395 43.18 5.32 5.66
CA ILE A 395 43.69 6.65 5.30
C ILE A 395 42.92 7.21 4.10
N GLY A 396 42.52 8.47 4.19
CA GLY A 396 41.81 9.19 3.12
C GLY A 396 42.69 9.42 1.88
N ARG A 397 42.26 8.91 0.71
CA ARG A 397 42.92 9.12 -0.58
C ARG A 397 41.90 9.32 -1.70
N TYR A 398 42.36 9.80 -2.85
CA TYR A 398 41.54 9.81 -4.07
C TYR A 398 41.16 8.38 -4.45
N TYR A 399 40.21 8.18 -5.35
CA TYR A 399 39.74 6.84 -5.72
C TYR A 399 39.33 6.78 -7.18
N ALA A 400 39.45 5.59 -7.79
CA ALA A 400 39.05 5.33 -9.16
C ALA A 400 37.83 4.41 -9.21
N CYS A 401 36.85 4.77 -10.03
CA CYS A 401 35.73 3.91 -10.40
C CYS A 401 35.86 3.43 -11.83
N GLU A 402 35.32 2.26 -12.14
CA GLU A 402 35.22 1.72 -13.49
C GLU A 402 33.76 1.68 -13.96
N TYR A 403 33.55 1.96 -15.24
CA TYR A 403 32.26 1.85 -15.91
C TYR A 403 32.47 1.38 -17.34
N PHE A 404 31.41 0.85 -17.93
CA PHE A 404 31.43 0.30 -19.27
C PHE A 404 30.64 1.22 -20.20
N ARG A 405 31.21 1.53 -21.37
CA ARG A 405 30.54 2.34 -22.40
C ARG A 405 30.44 1.51 -23.67
N SER A 406 29.24 1.49 -24.24
CA SER A 406 28.94 1.00 -25.59
C SER A 406 29.48 1.95 -26.65
#